data_AF-A0A7S1U4M1-F1
#
_entry.id   AF-A0A7S1U4M1-F1
#
_cell.length_a   1.000
_cell.length_b   1.000
_cell.length_c   1.000
_cell.angle_alpha   90.00
_cell.angle_beta   90.00
_cell.angle_gamma   90.00
#
_symmetry.space_group_name_H-M   'P 1'
#
loop_
_entity.id
_entity.type
_entity.pdbx_description
1 polymer ?
#
loop_
_entity_poly.entity_id
_entity_poly.type
_entity_poly.pdbx_seq_one_letter_code
_entity_poly.pdbx_strand_id
1 'polypeptide(L)'
;VLPDFASDAGADALDVGRAMLDRYVAVHLADHADKAGSLFLCLAKLYAFVEGRCVKDNADAMSSLEILLPGHLISAFVKEKLDEALQSFRQVLLKEVRADAGEGRLAAASATQPRWVRKFAERCLG
;
A
#
# COMPACT_ATOMS: atom_id res chain seq x y z
N VAL A 1 1.64 4.07 7.66
CA VAL A 1 2.65 3.06 7.28
C VAL A 1 3.10 3.38 5.85
N LEU A 2 4.14 4.20 5.70
CA LEU A 2 4.77 4.40 4.39
C LEU A 2 5.48 3.09 4.02
N PRO A 3 5.36 2.58 2.78
CA PRO A 3 6.15 1.44 2.35
C PRO A 3 7.63 1.74 2.54
N ASP A 4 8.37 0.75 3.02
CA ASP A 4 9.82 0.81 3.22
C ASP A 4 10.51 0.68 1.85
N PHE A 5 10.37 1.70 0.99
CA PHE A 5 10.97 1.73 -0.35
C PHE A 5 12.50 1.59 -0.32
N ALA A 6 13.11 1.86 0.83
CA ALA A 6 14.55 1.77 1.06
C ALA A 6 15.01 0.38 1.58
N SER A 7 14.09 -0.53 1.95
CA SER A 7 14.48 -1.81 2.57
C SER A 7 14.86 -2.89 1.55
N ASP A 8 14.54 -2.70 0.26
CA ASP A 8 14.95 -3.63 -0.78
C ASP A 8 16.30 -3.14 -1.32
N ALA A 9 17.37 -3.74 -0.80
CA ALA A 9 18.78 -3.39 -1.05
C ALA A 9 19.26 -3.56 -2.52
N GLY A 10 18.33 -3.56 -3.49
CA GLY A 10 18.60 -3.69 -4.93
C GLY A 10 17.54 -3.03 -5.82
N ALA A 11 16.67 -2.15 -5.29
CA ALA A 11 15.74 -1.38 -6.12
C ALA A 11 16.39 -0.08 -6.60
N ASP A 12 16.39 0.14 -7.91
CA ASP A 12 16.90 1.37 -8.49
C ASP A 12 16.01 2.56 -8.09
N ALA A 13 16.60 3.75 -7.91
CA ALA A 13 15.85 4.96 -7.53
C ALA A 13 14.70 5.29 -8.50
N LEU A 14 14.85 4.89 -9.78
CA LEU A 14 13.83 5.01 -10.80
C LEU A 14 12.59 4.13 -10.49
N ASP A 15 12.81 2.90 -10.02
CA ASP A 15 11.74 1.96 -9.71
C ASP A 15 10.96 2.40 -8.48
N VAL A 16 11.67 2.93 -7.47
CA VAL A 16 11.05 3.55 -6.29
C VAL A 16 10.20 4.75 -6.71
N GLY A 17 10.71 5.61 -7.59
CA GLY A 17 9.98 6.76 -8.11
C GLY A 17 8.71 6.35 -8.85
N ARG A 18 8.77 5.32 -9.69
CA ARG A 18 7.60 4.77 -10.39
C ARG A 18 6.57 4.19 -9.42
N ALA A 19 7.00 3.37 -8.46
CA ALA A 19 6.13 2.80 -7.45
C ALA A 19 5.41 3.88 -6.61
N MET A 20 6.09 4.98 -6.31
CA MET A 20 5.49 6.12 -5.62
C MET A 20 4.41 6.80 -6.47
N LEU A 21 4.67 7.04 -7.75
CA LEU A 21 3.68 7.62 -8.66
C LEU A 21 2.46 6.71 -8.81
N ASP A 22 2.64 5.40 -8.84
CA ASP A 22 1.54 4.46 -9.00
C ASP A 22 0.65 4.32 -7.77
N ARG A 23 1.22 4.48 -6.58
CA ARG A 23 0.47 4.29 -5.34
C ARG A 23 -0.18 5.55 -4.78
N TYR A 24 0.30 6.74 -5.17
CA TYR A 24 -0.15 8.00 -4.56
C TYR A 24 -0.75 9.01 -5.55
N VAL A 25 -0.32 9.02 -6.82
CA VAL A 25 -0.75 10.05 -7.77
C VAL A 25 -1.80 9.47 -8.71
N ALA A 26 -3.02 10.01 -8.62
CA ALA A 26 -4.15 9.67 -9.50
C ALA A 26 -4.30 8.15 -9.74
N VAL A 27 -4.38 7.40 -8.63
CA VAL A 27 -4.33 5.92 -8.58
C VAL A 27 -5.43 5.20 -9.37
N HIS A 28 -6.45 5.92 -9.80
CA HIS A 28 -7.53 5.38 -10.62
C HIS A 28 -7.15 5.25 -12.11
N LEU A 29 -6.03 5.84 -12.53
CA LEU A 29 -5.50 5.69 -13.89
C LEU A 29 -4.27 4.78 -13.91
N ALA A 30 -4.18 3.96 -14.95
CA ALA A 30 -3.05 3.04 -15.15
C ALA A 30 -1.87 3.70 -15.88
N ASP A 31 -2.12 4.54 -16.89
CA ASP A 31 -1.07 5.16 -17.70
C ASP A 31 -0.58 6.50 -17.11
N HIS A 32 0.72 6.74 -17.17
CA HIS A 32 1.34 7.97 -16.67
C HIS A 32 0.97 9.21 -17.49
N ALA A 33 0.72 9.05 -18.80
CA ALA A 33 0.28 10.16 -19.64
C ALA A 33 -1.11 10.68 -19.21
N ASP A 34 -2.04 9.78 -18.94
CA ASP A 34 -3.38 10.13 -18.48
C ASP A 34 -3.37 10.71 -17.05
N LYS A 35 -2.45 10.25 -16.19
CA LYS A 35 -2.24 10.87 -14.86
C LYS A 35 -1.80 12.32 -15.01
N ALA A 36 -0.86 12.60 -15.91
CA ALA A 36 -0.43 13.97 -16.20
C ALA A 36 -1.57 14.81 -16.79
N GLY A 37 -2.33 14.26 -17.74
CA GLY A 37 -3.52 14.92 -18.30
C GLY A 37 -4.56 15.27 -17.24
N SER A 38 -4.84 14.35 -16.31
CA SER A 38 -5.76 14.57 -15.19
C SER A 38 -5.28 15.70 -14.26
N LEU A 39 -3.98 15.77 -13.97
CA LEU A 39 -3.40 16.85 -13.17
C LEU A 39 -3.44 18.20 -13.90
N PHE A 40 -3.15 18.22 -15.20
CA PHE A 40 -3.27 19.44 -16.01
C PHE A 40 -4.71 19.95 -16.08
N LEU A 41 -5.69 19.04 -16.14
CA LEU A 41 -7.11 19.41 -16.07
C LEU A 41 -7.47 20.06 -14.73
N CYS A 42 -7.00 19.50 -13.62
CA CYS A 42 -7.19 20.09 -12.29
C CYS A 42 -6.53 21.48 -12.19
N LEU A 43 -5.34 21.66 -12.75
CA LEU A 43 -4.64 22.94 -12.79
C LEU A 43 -5.39 23.98 -13.64
N ALA A 44 -5.86 23.59 -14.82
CA ALA A 44 -6.66 24.45 -15.69
C ALA A 44 -7.97 24.88 -15.00
N LYS A 45 -8.65 23.96 -14.29
CA LYS A 45 -9.84 24.25 -13.50
C LYS A 45 -9.52 25.23 -12.36
N LEU A 46 -8.36 25.11 -11.71
CA LEU A 46 -7.92 26.04 -10.67
C LEU A 46 -7.73 27.46 -11.20
N TYR A 47 -7.08 27.62 -12.36
CA TYR A 47 -6.94 28.94 -12.99
C TYR A 47 -8.28 29.53 -13.42
N ALA A 48 -9.15 28.72 -14.05
CA ALA A 48 -10.50 29.16 -14.41
C ALA A 48 -11.34 29.58 -13.20
N PHE A 49 -11.12 28.95 -12.04
CA PHE A 49 -11.76 29.32 -10.77
C PHE A 49 -11.26 30.67 -10.24
N VAL A 50 -9.94 30.92 -10.26
CA VAL A 50 -9.36 32.22 -9.83
C VAL A 50 -9.82 33.38 -10.72
N GLU A 51 -9.99 33.12 -12.02
CA GLU A 51 -10.53 34.11 -12.97
C GLU A 51 -12.05 34.33 -12.84
N GLY A 52 -12.75 33.59 -11.97
CA GLY A 52 -14.19 33.69 -11.79
C GLY A 52 -15.03 33.09 -12.93
N ARG A 53 -14.40 32.33 -13.84
CA ARG A 53 -15.10 31.60 -14.92
C ARG A 53 -15.77 30.30 -14.43
N CYS A 54 -15.46 29.86 -13.22
CA CYS A 54 -16.02 28.66 -12.59
C CYS A 54 -16.62 29.01 -11.23
N VAL A 55 -17.81 28.48 -10.94
CA VAL A 55 -18.46 28.64 -9.64
C VAL A 55 -17.81 27.69 -8.63
N LYS A 56 -17.75 28.10 -7.36
CA LYS A 56 -17.28 27.25 -6.28
C LYS A 56 -18.16 26.00 -6.17
N ASP A 57 -17.52 24.84 -6.15
CA ASP A 57 -18.22 23.57 -5.97
C ASP A 57 -18.81 23.47 -4.55
N ASN A 58 -20.03 22.94 -4.43
CA ASN A 58 -20.70 22.78 -3.16
C ASN A 58 -20.52 21.36 -2.63
N ALA A 59 -19.80 21.21 -1.53
CA ALA A 59 -19.55 19.91 -0.90
C ALA A 59 -20.82 19.27 -0.30
N ASP A 60 -21.85 20.07 -0.02
CA ASP A 60 -23.11 19.59 0.56
C ASP A 60 -24.16 19.23 -0.52
N ALA A 61 -23.84 19.45 -1.81
CA ALA A 61 -24.75 19.10 -2.89
C ALA A 61 -24.88 17.58 -3.00
N MET A 62 -26.10 17.07 -3.17
CA MET A 62 -26.31 15.62 -3.37
C MET A 62 -25.55 15.04 -4.56
N SER A 63 -25.20 15.87 -5.54
CA SER A 63 -24.39 15.48 -6.71
C SER A 63 -22.91 15.24 -6.39
N SER A 64 -22.36 15.80 -5.31
CA SER A 64 -20.98 15.62 -4.89
C SER A 64 -20.81 14.56 -3.80
N LEU A 65 -21.91 14.08 -3.21
CA LEU A 65 -21.88 13.04 -2.21
C LEU A 65 -21.88 11.64 -2.84
N GLU A 66 -21.00 10.79 -2.31
CA GLU A 66 -21.00 9.35 -2.56
C GLU A 66 -21.35 8.58 -1.27
N ILE A 67 -22.01 7.43 -1.42
CA ILE A 67 -22.38 6.58 -0.28
C ILE A 67 -21.36 5.45 -0.16
N LEU A 68 -20.62 5.42 0.94
CA LEU A 68 -19.75 4.29 1.27
C LEU A 68 -20.58 3.12 1.79
N LEU A 69 -20.73 2.08 0.97
CA LEU A 69 -21.44 0.87 1.37
C LEU A 69 -20.67 0.11 2.46
N PRO A 70 -21.36 -0.52 3.43
CA PRO A 70 -20.72 -1.27 4.51
C PRO A 70 -19.82 -2.41 4.00
N GLY A 71 -20.16 -3.01 2.85
CA GLY A 71 -19.32 -4.04 2.21
C GLY A 71 -17.96 -3.50 1.73
N HIS A 72 -17.92 -2.28 1.21
CA HIS A 72 -16.65 -1.63 0.82
C HIS A 72 -15.79 -1.33 2.06
N LEU A 73 -16.43 -0.88 3.14
CA LEU A 73 -15.75 -0.62 4.41
C LEU A 73 -15.13 -1.89 4.98
N ILE A 74 -15.88 -2.99 5.04
CA ILE A 74 -15.36 -4.29 5.52
C ILE A 74 -14.22 -4.78 4.61
N SER A 75 -14.34 -4.60 3.28
CA SER A 75 -13.29 -5.01 2.34
C SER A 75 -11.99 -4.23 2.55
N ALA A 76 -12.07 -2.91 2.80
CA ALA A 76 -10.92 -2.09 3.13
C ALA A 76 -10.28 -2.53 4.45
N PHE A 77 -11.09 -2.78 5.49
CA PHE A 77 -10.61 -3.26 6.78
C PHE A 77 -9.91 -4.62 6.69
N VAL A 78 -10.50 -5.59 5.98
CA VAL A 78 -9.90 -6.92 5.78
C VAL A 78 -8.58 -6.79 5.01
N LYS A 79 -8.54 -5.95 3.97
CA LYS A 79 -7.31 -5.71 3.21
C LYS A 79 -6.19 -5.17 4.09
N GLU A 80 -6.48 -4.22 4.98
CA GLU A 80 -5.49 -3.68 5.93
C GLU A 80 -4.99 -4.75 6.91
N LYS A 81 -5.90 -5.54 7.49
CA LYS A 81 -5.52 -6.60 8.44
C LYS A 81 -4.70 -7.71 7.79
N LEU A 82 -4.99 -8.04 6.54
CA LEU A 82 -4.18 -8.99 5.77
C LEU A 82 -2.77 -8.43 5.48
N ASP A 83 -2.66 -7.15 5.11
CA ASP A 83 -1.36 -6.50 4.88
C ASP A 83 -0.52 -6.47 6.18
N GLU A 84 -1.12 -6.12 7.32
CA GLU A 84 -0.47 -6.20 8.64
C GLU A 84 -0.01 -7.63 8.98
N ALA A 85 -0.84 -8.64 8.72
CA ALA A 85 -0.50 -10.04 8.95
C ALA A 85 0.70 -10.46 8.08
N LEU A 86 0.70 -10.12 6.78
CA LEU A 86 1.80 -10.41 5.86
C LEU A 86 3.09 -9.68 6.24
N GLN A 87 3.01 -8.43 6.70
CA GLN A 87 4.16 -7.70 7.20
C GLN A 87 4.73 -8.36 8.46
N SER A 88 3.86 -8.75 9.41
CA SER A 88 4.28 -9.47 10.61
C SER A 88 4.96 -10.80 10.26
N PHE A 89 4.45 -11.48 9.24
CA PHE A 89 4.98 -12.74 8.73
C PHE A 89 6.39 -12.57 8.16
N ARG A 90 6.59 -11.57 7.29
CA ARG A 90 7.91 -11.21 6.75
C ARG A 90 8.92 -10.94 7.87
N GLN A 91 8.51 -10.22 8.92
CA GLN A 91 9.40 -9.91 10.04
C GLN A 91 9.80 -11.15 10.86
N VAL A 92 8.90 -12.12 11.05
CA VAL A 92 9.22 -13.38 11.72
C VAL A 92 10.22 -14.19 10.89
N LEU A 93 9.99 -14.33 9.58
CA LEU A 93 10.90 -15.05 8.70
C LEU A 93 12.29 -14.41 8.64
N LEU A 94 12.38 -13.09 8.49
CA LEU A 94 13.67 -12.38 8.45
C LEU A 94 14.46 -12.56 9.75
N LYS A 95 13.78 -12.64 10.90
CA LYS A 95 14.43 -12.92 12.19
C LYS A 95 15.01 -14.33 12.24
N GLU A 96 14.28 -15.34 11.74
CA GLU A 96 14.77 -16.72 11.72
C GLU A 96 15.93 -16.90 10.74
N VAL A 97 15.84 -16.35 9.52
CA VAL A 97 16.94 -16.39 8.54
C VAL A 97 18.23 -15.77 9.08
N ARG A 98 18.12 -14.63 9.79
CA ARG A 98 19.28 -13.99 10.45
C ARG A 98 19.85 -14.83 11.60
N ALA A 99 18.99 -15.54 12.34
CA ALA A 99 19.43 -16.43 13.43
C ALA A 99 20.16 -17.67 12.87
N ASP A 100 19.61 -18.31 11.83
CA ASP A 100 20.21 -19.49 11.21
C ASP A 100 21.53 -19.18 10.49
N ALA A 101 21.66 -17.98 9.90
CA ALA A 101 22.91 -17.51 9.30
C ALA A 101 24.04 -17.32 10.34
N GLY A 102 23.70 -17.01 11.59
CA GLY A 102 24.67 -16.87 12.68
C GLY A 102 25.12 -18.20 13.28
N GLU A 103 24.32 -19.27 13.15
CA GLU A 103 24.57 -20.55 13.83
C GLU A 103 25.10 -21.66 12.91
N GLY A 104 25.31 -21.40 11.62
CA GLY A 104 25.99 -22.33 10.69
C GLY A 104 25.29 -23.68 10.50
N ARG A 105 24.02 -23.82 10.93
CA ARG A 105 23.22 -25.04 10.79
C ARG A 105 22.38 -25.02 9.52
N LEU A 106 23.04 -25.02 8.36
CA LEU A 106 22.40 -25.30 7.08
C LEU A 106 22.18 -26.82 6.91
N ALA A 107 21.41 -27.46 7.79
CA ALA A 107 20.80 -28.79 7.59
C ALA A 107 20.34 -29.34 8.95
N ALA A 108 19.06 -29.17 9.28
CA ALA A 108 18.24 -30.08 10.10
C ALA A 108 17.08 -29.33 10.80
N ALA A 109 16.33 -28.50 10.09
CA ALA A 109 15.03 -28.03 10.61
C ALA A 109 13.92 -28.81 9.90
N SER A 110 13.41 -29.81 10.62
CA SER A 110 12.50 -30.87 10.18
C SER A 110 11.33 -30.39 9.32
N ALA A 111 11.11 -31.11 8.22
CA ALA A 111 10.06 -30.95 7.22
C ALA A 111 8.61 -31.17 7.70
N THR A 112 8.29 -31.06 8.99
CA THR A 112 6.98 -31.45 9.53
C THR A 112 6.25 -30.33 10.26
N GLN A 113 6.94 -29.34 10.83
CA GLN A 113 6.30 -28.13 11.36
C GLN A 113 7.32 -26.99 11.49
N PRO A 114 7.26 -25.96 10.64
CA PRO A 114 8.08 -24.78 10.84
C PRO A 114 7.64 -24.06 12.11
N ARG A 115 8.58 -23.75 13.02
CA ARG A 115 8.28 -23.06 14.29
C ARG A 115 7.61 -21.70 14.08
N TRP A 116 7.87 -21.05 12.94
CA TRP A 116 7.18 -19.83 12.53
C TRP A 116 5.68 -20.00 12.30
N VAL A 117 5.20 -21.16 11.81
CA VAL A 117 3.76 -21.40 11.55
C VAL A 117 2.99 -21.31 12.86
N ARG A 118 3.54 -21.90 13.92
CA ARG A 118 2.95 -21.87 15.26
C ARG A 118 2.98 -20.47 15.86
N LYS A 119 4.12 -19.78 15.81
CA LYS A 119 4.24 -18.39 16.30
C LYS A 119 3.34 -17.41 15.55
N PHE A 120 3.15 -17.63 14.25
CA PHE A 120 2.25 -16.84 13.42
C PHE A 120 0.79 -17.11 13.79
N ALA A 121 0.38 -18.38 13.89
CA ALA A 121 -0.96 -18.76 14.31
C ALA A 121 -1.32 -18.22 15.71
N GLU A 122 -0.40 -18.32 16.68
CA GLU A 122 -0.57 -17.77 18.03
C GLU A 122 -0.73 -16.23 18.04
N ARG A 123 -0.17 -15.53 17.06
CA ARG A 123 -0.20 -14.06 16.95
C ARG A 123 -1.36 -13.53 16.10
N CYS A 124 -1.96 -14.38 15.26
CA CYS A 124 -3.16 -14.05 14.49
C CYS A 124 -4.47 -14.39 15.22
N LEU A 125 -4.43 -15.29 16.20
CA LEU A 125 -5.61 -15.78 16.93
C LEU A 125 -5.72 -15.26 18.38
N GLY A 126 -4.76 -14.45 18.85
CA GLY A 126 -4.78 -13.78 20.15
C GLY A 126 -4.76 -12.27 20.01
#